data_AF-A0A438HWI0-F1
#
_entry.id   AF-A0A438HWI0-F1
#
_cell.length_a   1.000
_cell.length_b   1.000
_cell.length_c   1.000
_cell.angle_alpha   90.00
_cell.angle_beta   90.00
_cell.angle_gamma   90.00
#
_symmetry.space_group_name_H-M   'P 1'
#
loop_
_entity.id
_entity.type
_entity.pdbx_description
1 polymer ?
#
loop_
_entity_poly.entity_id
_entity_poly.type
_entity_poly.pdbx_seq_one_letter_code
_entity_poly.pdbx_strand_id
1 'polypeptide(L)'
;MQPRSPHPRATTHPPPRPYAQRPARQFTPLGMTLTRAFEKLKDVGLIVPLAPRPLSFPIPPHFRSHEHCSFHQTQDMQQIIARHSDMPYRI
;
A
#
# COMPACT_ATOMS: atom_id res chain seq x y z
N MET A 1 29.32 -49.05 -12.65
CA MET A 1 28.50 -47.87 -12.30
C MET A 1 29.44 -46.72 -11.99
N GLN A 2 29.35 -45.60 -12.72
CA GLN A 2 30.22 -44.43 -12.50
C GLN A 2 29.48 -43.39 -11.67
N PRO A 3 30.08 -42.75 -10.65
CA PRO A 3 29.43 -41.68 -9.92
C PRO A 3 29.41 -40.40 -10.77
N ARG A 4 28.25 -39.75 -10.82
CA ARG A 4 28.02 -38.51 -11.57
C ARG A 4 28.79 -37.37 -10.92
N SER A 5 29.49 -36.55 -11.72
CA SER A 5 30.20 -35.38 -11.23
C SER A 5 29.22 -34.37 -10.60
N PRO A 6 29.56 -33.72 -9.47
CA PRO A 6 28.72 -32.67 -8.90
C PRO A 6 28.75 -31.48 -9.86
N HIS A 7 27.61 -31.14 -10.43
CA HIS A 7 27.48 -29.92 -11.24
C HIS A 7 27.79 -28.71 -10.34
N PRO A 8 28.68 -27.78 -10.74
CA PRO A 8 28.85 -26.55 -10.02
C PRO A 8 27.54 -25.78 -10.15
N ARG A 9 26.81 -25.66 -9.04
CA ARG A 9 25.64 -24.78 -8.94
C ARG A 9 26.17 -23.36 -9.14
N ALA A 10 26.02 -22.82 -10.34
CA ALA A 10 26.26 -21.42 -10.63
C ALA A 10 25.29 -20.59 -9.77
N THR A 11 25.71 -20.33 -8.54
CA THR A 11 24.98 -19.50 -7.58
C THR A 11 25.43 -18.06 -7.80
N THR A 12 25.36 -17.61 -9.05
CA THR A 12 25.57 -16.20 -9.36
C THR A 12 24.20 -15.55 -9.26
N HIS A 13 23.80 -15.21 -8.04
CA HIS A 13 22.82 -14.14 -7.89
C HIS A 13 23.41 -12.93 -8.62
N PRO A 14 22.72 -12.33 -9.61
CA PRO A 14 23.17 -11.08 -10.18
C PRO A 14 23.32 -10.09 -9.01
N PRO A 15 24.39 -9.27 -8.99
CA PRO A 15 24.55 -8.28 -7.95
C PRO A 15 23.25 -7.46 -7.87
N PRO A 16 22.76 -7.15 -6.66
CA PRO A 16 21.61 -6.26 -6.52
C PRO A 16 21.93 -5.02 -7.32
N ARG A 17 21.12 -4.72 -8.35
CA ARG A 17 21.31 -3.51 -9.14
C ARG A 17 21.39 -2.37 -8.13
N PRO A 18 22.44 -1.53 -8.15
CA PRO A 18 22.47 -0.34 -7.31
C PRO A 18 21.13 0.32 -7.57
N TYR A 19 20.31 0.49 -6.52
CA TYR A 19 19.02 1.15 -6.64
C TYR A 19 19.28 2.39 -7.48
N ALA A 20 18.80 2.39 -8.73
CA ALA A 20 19.06 3.50 -9.63
C ALA A 20 18.63 4.73 -8.84
N GLN A 21 19.56 5.67 -8.61
CA GLN A 21 19.28 6.85 -7.82
C GLN A 21 18.20 7.62 -8.57
N ARG A 22 16.95 7.28 -8.28
CA ARG A 22 15.78 7.92 -8.88
C ARG A 22 15.75 9.29 -8.23
N PRO A 23 15.73 10.36 -9.03
CA PRO A 23 15.52 11.69 -8.49
C PRO A 23 14.33 11.70 -7.54
N ALA A 24 14.47 12.42 -6.43
CA ALA A 24 13.36 12.58 -5.50
C ALA A 24 12.16 13.15 -6.25
N ARG A 25 10.98 12.54 -6.05
CA ARG A 25 9.75 13.07 -6.64
C ARG A 25 9.47 14.43 -6.03
N GLN A 26 9.30 15.42 -6.88
CA GLN A 26 8.74 16.71 -6.49
C GLN A 26 7.22 16.61 -6.61
N PHE A 27 6.52 17.01 -5.54
CA PHE A 27 5.06 17.03 -5.52
C PHE A 27 4.58 18.47 -5.54
N THR A 28 3.59 18.76 -6.37
CA THR A 28 2.86 20.03 -6.32
C THR A 28 1.96 20.04 -5.08
N PRO A 29 1.89 21.15 -4.33
CA PRO A 29 0.93 21.27 -3.22
C PRO A 29 -0.51 21.08 -3.70
N LEU A 30 -1.30 20.32 -2.95
CA LEU A 30 -2.69 20.00 -3.28
C LEU A 30 -3.63 21.23 -3.21
N GLY A 31 -3.20 22.30 -2.53
CA GLY A 31 -3.99 23.52 -2.34
C GLY A 31 -5.20 23.38 -1.41
N MET A 32 -5.37 22.22 -0.78
CA MET A 32 -6.43 21.93 0.21
C MET A 32 -5.98 20.81 1.15
N THR A 33 -6.70 20.65 2.25
CA THR A 33 -6.48 19.53 3.19
C THR A 33 -6.85 18.20 2.53
N LEU A 34 -6.23 17.10 3.00
CA LEU A 34 -6.55 15.75 2.53
C LEU A 34 -8.02 15.40 2.73
N THR A 35 -8.61 15.76 3.88
CA THR A 35 -10.04 15.56 4.17
C THR A 35 -10.92 16.19 3.10
N ARG A 36 -10.66 17.45 2.73
CA ARG A 36 -11.45 18.15 1.72
C ARG A 36 -11.27 17.55 0.32
N ALA A 37 -10.08 17.04 0.01
CA ALA A 37 -9.85 16.34 -1.25
C ALA A 37 -10.65 15.03 -1.31
N PHE A 38 -10.68 14.25 -0.23
CA PHE A 38 -11.47 13.02 -0.16
C PHE A 38 -12.97 13.30 -0.22
N GLU A 39 -13.48 14.33 0.46
CA GLU A 39 -14.88 14.74 0.34
C GLU A 39 -15.24 15.02 -1.12
N LYS A 40 -14.45 15.85 -1.82
CA LYS A 40 -14.69 16.15 -3.24
C LYS A 40 -14.69 14.89 -4.11
N LEU A 41 -13.75 13.97 -3.90
CA LEU A 41 -13.67 12.72 -4.66
C LEU A 41 -14.88 11.82 -4.41
N LYS A 42 -15.41 11.81 -3.17
CA LYS A 42 -16.64 11.09 -2.81
C LYS A 42 -17.85 11.74 -3.48
N ASP A 43 -17.93 13.07 -3.47
CA ASP A 43 -19.03 13.84 -4.08
C ASP A 43 -19.14 13.60 -5.59
N VAL A 44 -18.00 13.44 -6.28
CA VAL A 44 -17.98 13.06 -7.71
C VAL A 44 -18.01 11.55 -7.96
N GLY A 45 -18.18 10.73 -6.91
CA GLY A 45 -18.32 9.28 -7.02
C GLY A 45 -17.07 8.51 -7.45
N LEU A 46 -15.89 9.16 -7.46
CA LEU A 46 -14.62 8.53 -7.84
C LEU A 46 -14.11 7.57 -6.77
N ILE A 47 -14.55 7.78 -5.54
CA ILE A 47 -14.20 6.95 -4.41
C ILE A 47 -15.41 6.63 -3.55
N VAL A 48 -15.32 5.51 -2.83
CA VAL A 48 -16.33 5.11 -1.85
C VAL A 48 -15.68 4.94 -0.47
N PRO A 49 -16.30 5.48 0.59
CA PRO A 49 -15.95 5.15 1.95
C PRO A 49 -16.11 3.65 2.21
N LEU A 50 -15.09 3.01 2.78
CA LEU A 50 -15.23 1.68 3.34
C LEU A 50 -15.49 1.74 4.84
N ALA A 51 -16.31 0.80 5.31
CA ALA A 51 -16.42 0.52 6.72
C ALA A 51 -15.05 0.08 7.28
N PRO A 52 -14.75 0.39 8.55
CA PRO A 52 -13.57 -0.15 9.23
C PRO A 52 -13.52 -1.68 9.09
N ARG A 53 -12.35 -2.21 8.77
CA ARG A 53 -12.16 -3.66 8.68
C ARG A 53 -12.33 -4.27 10.09
N PRO A 54 -13.17 -5.30 10.25
CA PRO A 54 -13.28 -5.99 11.53
C PRO A 54 -11.96 -6.65 11.91
N LEU A 55 -11.71 -6.79 13.22
CA LEU A 55 -10.52 -7.45 13.73
C LEU A 55 -10.48 -8.90 13.28
N SER A 56 -9.30 -9.38 12.87
CA SER A 56 -9.10 -10.76 12.48
C SER A 56 -9.18 -11.69 13.69
N PHE A 57 -9.95 -12.77 13.58
CA PHE A 57 -9.99 -13.85 14.57
C PHE A 57 -9.09 -15.02 14.13
N PRO A 58 -8.30 -15.61 15.04
CA PRO A 58 -8.13 -15.24 16.45
C PRO A 58 -7.33 -13.92 16.61
N ILE A 59 -7.65 -13.17 17.66
CA ILE A 59 -6.99 -11.89 17.96
C ILE A 59 -5.50 -12.16 18.27
N PRO A 60 -4.56 -11.44 17.64
CA PRO A 60 -3.13 -11.61 17.93
C PRO A 60 -2.83 -11.39 19.43
N PRO A 61 -1.90 -12.16 20.05
CA PRO A 61 -1.63 -12.11 21.50
C PRO A 61 -1.19 -10.74 22.05
N HIS A 62 -0.68 -9.88 21.19
CA HIS A 62 -0.23 -8.52 21.54
C HIS A 62 -1.16 -7.44 20.98
N PHE A 63 -2.36 -7.82 20.54
CA PHE A 63 -3.35 -6.86 20.08
C PHE A 63 -3.90 -6.07 21.28
N ARG A 64 -3.64 -4.76 21.28
CA ARG A 64 -4.04 -3.83 22.33
C ARG A 64 -5.04 -2.84 21.74
N SER A 65 -6.33 -3.11 21.91
CA SER A 65 -7.42 -2.23 21.44
C SER A 65 -7.47 -0.86 22.13
N HIS A 66 -6.62 -0.63 23.12
CA HIS A 66 -6.57 0.58 23.95
C HIS A 66 -5.26 1.37 23.76
N GLU A 67 -4.28 0.84 23.03
CA GLU A 67 -3.01 1.53 22.72
C GLU A 67 -3.10 2.33 21.41
N HIS A 68 -4.32 2.71 20.99
CA HIS A 68 -4.55 3.40 19.73
C HIS A 68 -4.04 4.85 19.79
N CYS A 69 -3.08 5.17 18.93
CA CYS A 69 -2.71 6.55 18.59
C CYS A 69 -3.97 7.33 18.15
N SER A 70 -4.07 8.62 18.44
CA SER A 70 -5.23 9.48 18.11
C SER A 70 -5.63 9.44 16.62
N PHE A 71 -4.74 8.96 15.74
CA PHE A 71 -5.03 8.72 14.32
C PHE A 71 -5.77 7.39 14.03
N HIS A 72 -5.78 6.42 14.95
CA HIS A 72 -6.48 5.15 14.80
C HIS A 72 -7.88 5.16 15.43
N GLN A 73 -8.15 6.09 16.34
CA GLN A 73 -9.46 6.25 16.99
C GLN A 73 -10.30 7.33 16.31
N THR A 74 -10.30 7.36 14.99
CA THR A 74 -11.50 7.81 14.29
C THR A 74 -12.18 6.55 13.78
N GLN A 75 -13.40 6.32 14.25
CA GLN A 75 -14.35 5.37 13.67
C GLN A 75 -14.59 5.64 12.17
N ASP A 76 -13.99 6.73 11.69
CA ASP A 76 -13.96 7.30 10.36
C ASP A 76 -12.59 7.16 9.67
N MET A 77 -11.77 6.16 10.01
CA MET A 77 -10.75 5.68 9.08
C MET A 77 -11.45 4.95 7.92
N GLN A 78 -12.18 5.72 7.12
CA GLN A 78 -12.71 5.29 5.84
C GLN A 78 -11.50 4.86 5.01
N GLN A 79 -11.30 3.55 4.87
CA GLN A 79 -10.42 3.11 3.81
C GLN A 79 -11.10 3.50 2.50
N ILE A 80 -10.37 4.15 1.62
CA ILE A 80 -10.91 4.69 0.38
C ILE A 80 -10.39 3.82 -0.75
N ILE A 81 -11.29 3.09 -1.43
CA ILE A 81 -10.94 2.41 -2.69
C ILE A 81 -11.20 3.38 -3.84
N ALA A 82 -10.17 3.63 -4.65
CA ALA A 82 -10.33 4.26 -5.95
C ALA A 82 -11.11 3.30 -6.86
N ARG A 83 -12.27 3.75 -7.37
CA ARG A 83 -13.00 3.00 -8.40
C ARG A 83 -12.08 2.94 -9.63
N HIS A 84 -11.64 1.75 -10.00
CA HIS A 84 -10.70 1.55 -11.10
C HIS A 84 -11.32 1.69 -12.50
N SER A 85 -12.50 2.32 -12.60
CA SER A 85 -13.17 2.61 -13.86
C SER A 85 -12.79 4.02 -14.30
N ASP A 86 -12.13 4.11 -15.47
CA ASP A 86 -11.75 5.32 -16.22
C ASP A 86 -10.38 5.94 -15.97
N MET A 87 -9.35 5.09 -15.75
CA MET A 87 -7.99 5.44 -16.20
C MET A 87 -7.76 4.81 -17.58
N PRO A 88 -7.81 5.58 -18.69
CA PRO A 88 -7.40 5.08 -19.99
C PRO A 88 -5.88 4.92 -19.96
N TYR A 89 -5.41 3.73 -19.60
CA TYR A 89 -4.03 3.34 -19.87
C TYR A 89 -3.85 3.34 -21.39
N ARG A 90 -3.29 4.43 -21.91
CA ARG A 90 -2.74 4.50 -23.26
C ARG A 90 -1.27 4.87 -23.16
N ILE A 91 -0.42 3.85 -23.10
CA ILE A 91 0.93 3.80 -23.67
C ILE A 91 1.13 2.38 -24.21
#